data_AF-A0A9N9ES86-F1
#
_entry.id   AF-A0A9N9ES86-F1
#
_cell.length_a   1.000
_cell.length_b   1.000
_cell.length_c   1.000
_cell.angle_alpha   90.00
_cell.angle_beta   90.00
_cell.angle_gamma   90.00
#
_symmetry.space_group_name_H-M   'P 1'
#
loop_
_entity.id
_entity.type
_entity.pdbx_description
1 polymer ?
#
loop_
_entity_poly.entity_id
_entity_poly.type
_entity_poly.pdbx_seq_one_letter_code
_entity_poly.pdbx_strand_id
1 'polypeptide(L)'
;KFENAVGHFSYLCYQSKDAQSEEYKDSNHKRRMRYDCKGKVIVRIDMILSIIIVDIYHEFLHPRPNLCIEMLNELREEINTHSHLTVVDLKNHLRHQGFDISKYSSKRIYFWKSIADRNLFQRYDDHVESARKLLNEYDSHGFHLCLDIKDSETTAISFTTPLLNEIKNYGINKTARGRYELY
;
A
#
# COMPACT_ATOMS: atom_id res chain seq x y z
N LYS A 1 10.92 30.88 33.00
CA LYS A 1 9.54 30.56 32.57
C LYS A 1 9.56 30.56 31.06
N PHE A 2 9.54 29.39 30.42
CA PHE A 2 9.52 29.28 28.96
C PHE A 2 8.07 29.00 28.55
N GLU A 3 7.44 29.97 27.90
CA GLU A 3 6.14 29.81 27.26
C GLU A 3 6.36 29.09 25.92
N ASN A 4 6.54 27.77 25.99
CA ASN A 4 6.43 26.93 24.80
C ASN A 4 4.93 26.73 24.55
N ALA A 5 4.44 27.20 23.40
CA ALA A 5 3.07 26.94 22.96
C ALA A 5 2.92 25.45 22.61
N VAL A 6 2.67 24.61 23.62
CA VAL A 6 2.37 23.20 23.42
C VAL A 6 0.89 23.07 23.08
N GLY A 7 0.58 22.93 21.79
CA GLY A 7 -0.75 22.55 21.35
C GLY A 7 -0.97 21.07 21.62
N HIS A 8 -1.98 20.72 22.45
CA HIS A 8 -2.38 19.33 22.69
C HIS A 8 -3.63 19.01 21.89
N PHE A 9 -3.51 18.12 20.91
CA PHE A 9 -4.65 17.55 20.19
C PHE A 9 -4.86 16.12 20.67
N SER A 10 -6.11 15.72 20.89
CA SER A 10 -6.49 14.36 21.26
C SER A 10 -7.45 13.81 20.22
N TYR A 11 -7.03 12.75 19.52
CA TYR A 11 -7.87 12.06 18.55
C TYR A 11 -8.25 10.67 19.04
N LEU A 12 -9.51 10.28 18.81
CA LEU A 12 -9.98 8.92 19.04
C LEU A 12 -9.44 7.97 17.98
N CYS A 13 -9.00 6.78 18.39
CA CYS A 13 -8.61 5.69 17.50
C CYS A 13 -9.60 5.50 16.34
N TYR A 14 -9.05 5.41 15.12
CA TYR A 14 -9.81 5.25 13.88
C TYR A 14 -10.12 3.77 13.53
N GLN A 15 -9.58 2.82 14.28
CA GLN A 15 -9.79 1.40 14.00
C GLN A 15 -11.24 0.98 14.31
N SER A 16 -11.84 0.26 13.35
CA SER A 16 -13.23 -0.16 13.36
C SER A 16 -13.33 -1.66 13.56
N LYS A 17 -14.27 -2.13 14.39
CA LYS A 17 -14.64 -3.54 14.51
C LYS A 17 -15.13 -4.09 13.16
N ASP A 18 -15.87 -3.27 12.42
CA ASP A 18 -16.55 -3.67 11.18
C ASP A 18 -15.74 -3.36 9.91
N ALA A 19 -14.41 -3.26 9.97
CA ALA A 19 -13.58 -2.92 8.81
C ALA A 19 -13.65 -3.93 7.63
N GLN A 20 -14.50 -4.96 7.74
CA GLN A 20 -14.65 -6.06 6.79
C GLN A 20 -16.00 -6.10 6.04
N SER A 21 -17.04 -5.35 6.44
CA SER A 21 -18.33 -5.41 5.73
C SER A 21 -18.36 -4.44 4.53
N GLU A 22 -18.53 -4.97 3.31
CA GLU A 22 -18.74 -4.14 2.11
C GLU A 22 -20.11 -3.41 2.11
N GLU A 23 -21.03 -3.78 3.00
CA GLU A 23 -22.37 -3.17 3.15
C GLU A 23 -22.36 -1.66 3.48
N TYR A 24 -21.21 -1.09 3.86
CA TYR A 24 -21.13 0.31 4.30
C TYR A 24 -20.74 1.31 3.21
N LYS A 25 -20.55 0.87 1.95
CA LYS A 25 -20.15 1.78 0.86
C LYS A 25 -21.25 2.75 0.42
N ASP A 26 -22.53 2.46 0.70
CA ASP A 26 -23.66 3.26 0.21
C ASP A 26 -24.29 4.21 1.25
N SER A 27 -23.72 4.33 2.46
CA SER A 27 -24.22 5.28 3.44
C SER A 27 -23.20 6.36 3.74
N ASN A 28 -23.50 7.58 3.29
CA ASN A 28 -22.88 8.77 3.83
C ASN A 28 -22.96 8.70 5.37
N HIS A 29 -21.80 8.63 6.02
CA HIS A 29 -21.64 8.90 7.44
C HIS A 29 -22.30 7.96 8.48
N LYS A 30 -22.72 6.72 8.16
CA LYS A 30 -23.10 5.80 9.25
C LYS A 30 -21.86 5.44 10.08
N ARG A 31 -21.95 5.71 11.39
CA ARG A 31 -20.86 5.56 12.38
C ARG A 31 -20.29 4.15 12.29
N ARG A 32 -19.06 4.03 11.79
CA ARG A 32 -18.23 2.82 11.96
C ARG A 32 -18.21 2.46 13.45
N MET A 33 -18.56 1.23 13.83
CA MET A 33 -18.38 0.79 15.21
C MET A 33 -16.89 0.74 15.51
N ARG A 34 -16.42 1.73 16.25
CA ARG A 34 -15.02 1.82 16.68
C ARG A 34 -14.81 0.86 17.83
N TYR A 35 -13.58 0.41 17.99
CA TYR A 35 -13.21 -0.19 19.26
C TYR A 35 -13.27 0.86 20.35
N ASP A 36 -13.81 0.50 21.51
CA ASP A 36 -13.82 1.35 22.69
C ASP A 36 -12.46 1.31 23.42
N CYS A 37 -11.34 1.46 22.69
CA CYS A 37 -10.00 1.53 23.30
C CYS A 37 -9.73 2.81 24.09
N LYS A 38 -10.62 3.80 23.93
CA LYS A 38 -10.33 5.19 24.29
C LYS A 38 -8.95 5.64 23.77
N GLY A 39 -8.51 5.13 22.62
CA GLY A 39 -7.18 5.42 22.09
C GLY A 39 -7.03 6.91 21.80
N LYS A 40 -5.88 7.48 22.16
CA LYS A 40 -5.57 8.91 22.07
C LYS A 40 -4.30 9.11 21.25
N VAL A 41 -4.36 9.94 20.23
CA VAL A 41 -3.15 10.51 19.61
C VAL A 41 -2.89 11.85 20.25
N ILE A 42 -1.70 12.05 20.82
CA ILE A 42 -1.22 13.32 21.38
C ILE A 42 -0.12 13.84 20.45
N VAL A 43 -0.39 14.96 19.80
CA VAL A 43 0.63 15.67 19.02
C VAL A 43 1.19 16.77 19.91
N ARG A 44 2.51 16.88 20.02
CA ARG A 44 3.23 17.98 20.65
C ARG A 44 4.12 18.62 19.60
N ILE A 45 3.97 19.93 19.40
CA ILE A 45 4.77 20.69 18.46
C ILE A 45 5.72 21.55 19.26
N ASP A 46 7.02 21.28 19.15
CA ASP A 46 8.06 22.16 19.66
C ASP A 46 8.49 23.09 18.52
N MET A 47 8.00 24.33 18.57
CA MET A 47 8.30 25.35 17.57
C MET A 47 9.76 25.83 17.64
N ILE A 48 10.42 25.70 18.78
CA ILE A 48 11.81 26.15 18.96
C ILE A 48 12.76 25.14 18.34
N LEU A 49 12.54 23.86 18.63
CA LEU A 49 13.35 22.78 18.07
C LEU A 49 12.89 22.39 16.65
N SER A 50 11.77 22.93 16.17
CA SER A 50 11.13 22.51 14.93
C SER A 50 10.85 21.00 14.88
N ILE A 51 10.49 20.43 16.03
CA ILE A 51 10.22 19.00 16.19
C ILE A 51 8.73 18.80 16.42
N ILE A 52 8.17 17.76 15.78
CA ILE A 52 6.82 17.28 16.05
C ILE A 52 6.94 15.90 16.69
N ILE A 53 6.40 15.77 17.90
CA ILE A 53 6.31 14.50 18.62
C ILE A 53 4.86 14.03 18.53
N VAL A 54 4.65 12.81 18.05
CA VAL A 54 3.32 12.19 17.95
C VAL A 54 3.31 10.94 18.83
N ASP A 55 2.64 11.04 19.97
CA ASP A 55 2.44 9.92 20.90
C ASP A 55 1.08 9.26 20.62
N ILE A 56 1.06 7.94 20.46
CA ILE A 56 -0.17 7.17 20.23
C ILE A 56 -0.39 6.24 21.43
N TYR A 57 -1.53 6.42 22.11
CA TYR A 57 -1.92 5.63 23.28
C TYR A 57 -3.18 4.81 22.99
N HIS A 58 -3.18 3.55 23.41
CA HIS A 58 -4.36 2.68 23.41
C HIS A 58 -4.47 2.01 24.78
N GLU A 59 -5.67 1.97 25.37
CA GLU A 59 -5.91 1.27 26.66
C GLU A 59 -5.73 -0.25 26.50
N PHE A 60 -6.02 -0.78 25.32
CA PHE A 60 -5.77 -2.16 24.93
C PHE A 60 -5.47 -2.29 23.44
N LEU A 61 -4.65 -3.26 23.08
CA LEU A 61 -4.37 -3.62 21.69
C LEU A 61 -5.61 -4.29 21.08
N HIS A 62 -6.02 -3.81 19.91
CA HIS A 62 -7.08 -4.47 19.15
C HIS A 62 -6.53 -5.67 18.40
N PRO A 63 -7.29 -6.77 18.29
CA PRO A 63 -6.95 -7.81 17.34
C PRO A 63 -6.90 -7.16 15.96
N ARG A 64 -5.78 -7.37 15.24
CA ARG A 64 -5.70 -7.00 13.83
C ARG A 64 -6.92 -7.65 13.15
N PRO A 65 -7.73 -6.90 12.38
CA PRO A 65 -8.91 -7.47 11.75
C PRO A 65 -8.46 -8.72 11.00
N ASN A 66 -9.03 -9.86 11.38
CA ASN A 66 -8.66 -11.15 10.84
C ASN A 66 -9.16 -11.15 9.41
N LEU A 67 -8.36 -10.60 8.49
CA LEU A 67 -8.60 -10.69 7.06
C LEU A 67 -8.59 -12.18 6.81
N CYS A 68 -9.76 -12.81 6.82
CA CYS A 68 -9.86 -14.25 6.61
C CYS A 68 -9.19 -14.50 5.25
N ILE A 69 -7.95 -15.01 5.30
CA ILE A 69 -7.05 -15.17 4.15
C ILE A 69 -7.61 -16.27 3.24
N GLU A 70 -8.54 -17.07 3.77
CA GLU A 70 -9.21 -18.15 3.08
C GLU A 70 -10.01 -17.62 1.88
N MET A 71 -9.38 -17.81 0.73
CA MET A 71 -9.97 -17.71 -0.60
C MET A 71 -9.95 -19.11 -1.22
N LEU A 72 -10.98 -19.46 -1.98
CA LEU A 72 -11.01 -20.72 -2.74
C LEU A 72 -9.77 -20.83 -3.62
N ASN A 73 -9.16 -22.03 -3.68
CA ASN A 73 -7.92 -22.25 -4.43
C ASN A 73 -8.08 -21.92 -5.91
N GLU A 74 -9.20 -22.34 -6.52
CA GLU A 74 -9.55 -22.02 -7.91
C GLU A 74 -9.52 -20.51 -8.18
N LEU A 75 -10.02 -19.71 -7.23
CA LEU A 75 -10.00 -18.26 -7.38
C LEU A 75 -8.59 -17.67 -7.23
N ARG A 76 -7.74 -18.28 -6.38
CA ARG A 76 -6.33 -17.87 -6.26
C ARG A 76 -5.56 -18.20 -7.53
N GLU A 77 -5.80 -19.37 -8.12
CA GLU A 77 -5.21 -19.77 -9.38
C GLU A 77 -5.63 -18.80 -10.50
N GLU A 78 -6.90 -18.45 -10.57
CA GLU A 78 -7.42 -17.50 -11.56
C GLU A 78 -6.82 -16.08 -11.38
N ILE A 79 -6.62 -15.65 -10.13
CA ILE A 79 -5.92 -14.40 -9.83
C ILE A 79 -4.45 -14.48 -10.24
N ASN A 80 -3.77 -15.60 -10.00
CA ASN A 80 -2.37 -15.78 -10.38
C ASN A 80 -2.17 -15.73 -11.90
N THR A 81 -3.03 -16.42 -12.65
CA THR A 81 -2.98 -16.45 -14.12
C THR A 81 -3.28 -15.09 -14.75
N HIS A 82 -4.08 -14.26 -14.08
CA HIS A 82 -4.47 -12.93 -14.56
C HIS A 82 -3.90 -11.78 -13.72
N SER A 83 -2.73 -11.98 -13.11
CA SER A 83 -2.05 -10.98 -12.27
C SER A 83 -1.70 -9.67 -13.00
N HIS A 84 -1.62 -9.70 -14.33
CA HIS A 84 -1.41 -8.52 -15.18
C HIS A 84 -2.60 -7.55 -15.19
N LEU A 85 -3.81 -7.99 -14.82
CA LEU A 85 -5.01 -7.14 -14.80
C LEU A 85 -5.02 -6.20 -13.60
N THR A 86 -5.68 -5.04 -13.73
CA THR A 86 -5.97 -4.20 -12.57
C THR A 86 -6.96 -4.91 -11.64
N VAL A 87 -7.04 -4.54 -10.36
CA VAL A 87 -8.02 -5.17 -9.44
C VAL A 87 -9.46 -5.00 -9.91
N VAL A 88 -9.78 -3.89 -10.57
CA VAL A 88 -11.12 -3.65 -11.12
C VAL A 88 -11.40 -4.62 -12.26
N ASP A 89 -10.47 -4.75 -13.20
CA ASP A 89 -10.60 -5.65 -14.34
C ASP A 89 -10.60 -7.11 -13.92
N LEU A 90 -9.75 -7.47 -12.95
CA LEU A 90 -9.70 -8.80 -12.36
C LEU A 90 -11.02 -9.17 -11.70
N LYS A 91 -11.64 -8.25 -10.94
CA LYS A 91 -12.99 -8.47 -10.37
C LYS A 91 -14.03 -8.69 -11.44
N ASN A 92 -13.98 -7.93 -12.53
CA ASN A 92 -14.90 -8.11 -13.64
C ASN A 92 -14.67 -9.46 -14.31
N HIS A 93 -13.41 -9.81 -14.60
CA HIS A 93 -13.03 -11.11 -15.16
C HIS A 93 -13.55 -12.28 -14.32
N LEU A 94 -13.29 -12.28 -13.02
CA LEU A 94 -13.75 -13.32 -12.10
C LEU A 94 -15.28 -13.47 -12.12
N ARG A 95 -16.04 -12.36 -12.19
CA ARG A 95 -17.50 -12.40 -12.32
C ARG A 95 -17.95 -12.99 -13.66
N HIS A 96 -17.27 -12.65 -14.76
CA HIS A 96 -17.59 -13.19 -16.09
C HIS A 96 -17.29 -14.69 -16.18
N GLN A 97 -16.28 -15.18 -15.46
CA GLN A 97 -15.98 -16.60 -15.33
C GLN A 97 -16.97 -17.36 -14.42
N GLY A 98 -17.96 -16.67 -13.84
CA GLY A 98 -19.00 -17.29 -13.01
C GLY A 98 -18.61 -17.50 -11.55
N PHE A 99 -17.48 -16.94 -11.08
CA PHE A 99 -17.12 -17.02 -9.66
C PHE A 99 -18.00 -16.11 -8.80
N ASP A 100 -18.55 -16.66 -7.72
CA ASP A 100 -19.17 -15.84 -6.67
C ASP A 100 -18.09 -15.19 -5.78
N ILE A 101 -17.78 -13.94 -6.12
CA ILE A 101 -16.84 -13.10 -5.38
C ILE A 101 -17.50 -12.15 -4.38
N SER A 102 -18.82 -12.24 -4.17
CA SER A 102 -19.56 -11.34 -3.28
C SER A 102 -19.02 -11.34 -1.85
N LYS A 103 -18.53 -12.49 -1.38
CA LYS A 103 -17.91 -12.68 -0.07
C LYS A 103 -16.47 -12.17 0.05
N TYR A 104 -15.82 -11.79 -1.06
CA TYR A 104 -14.44 -11.32 -1.06
C TYR A 104 -14.37 -9.80 -1.27
N SER A 105 -13.90 -9.09 -0.25
CA SER A 105 -13.69 -7.66 -0.37
C SER A 105 -12.59 -7.33 -1.38
N SER A 106 -12.67 -6.12 -1.94
CA SER A 106 -11.67 -5.64 -2.91
C SER A 106 -10.23 -5.66 -2.34
N LYS A 107 -10.07 -5.47 -1.03
CA LYS A 107 -8.78 -5.59 -0.33
C LYS A 107 -8.23 -7.02 -0.31
N ARG A 108 -9.10 -8.03 -0.20
CA ARG A 108 -8.68 -9.43 -0.25
C ARG A 108 -8.18 -9.82 -1.64
N ILE A 109 -8.86 -9.36 -2.68
CA ILE A 109 -8.43 -9.57 -4.07
C ILE A 109 -7.09 -8.86 -4.32
N TYR A 110 -6.94 -7.62 -3.84
CA TYR A 110 -5.65 -6.91 -3.91
C TYR A 110 -4.53 -7.68 -3.19
N PHE A 111 -4.78 -8.20 -2.00
CA PHE A 111 -3.81 -9.01 -1.26
C PHE A 111 -3.36 -10.24 -2.06
N TRP A 112 -4.29 -11.03 -2.58
CA TRP A 112 -3.92 -12.20 -3.38
C TRP A 112 -3.22 -11.84 -4.68
N LYS A 113 -3.61 -10.75 -5.33
CA LYS A 113 -2.88 -10.21 -6.48
C LYS A 113 -1.45 -9.79 -6.10
N SER A 114 -1.25 -9.13 -4.96
CA SER A 114 0.10 -8.75 -4.51
C SER A 114 1.00 -9.97 -4.26
N ILE A 115 0.42 -11.09 -3.80
CA ILE A 115 1.15 -12.35 -3.68
C ILE A 115 1.54 -12.88 -5.08
N ALA A 116 0.61 -12.84 -6.04
CA ALA A 116 0.89 -13.22 -7.42
C ALA A 116 2.01 -12.36 -8.04
N ASP A 117 1.90 -11.04 -7.90
CA ASP A 117 2.88 -10.07 -8.38
C ASP A 117 4.25 -10.35 -7.73
N ARG A 118 4.28 -10.59 -6.42
CA ARG A 118 5.51 -10.91 -5.70
C ARG A 118 6.15 -12.20 -6.21
N ASN A 119 5.37 -13.24 -6.47
CA ASN A 119 5.90 -14.49 -7.04
C ASN A 119 6.47 -14.28 -8.45
N LEU A 120 5.94 -13.31 -9.21
CA LEU A 120 6.41 -13.00 -10.55
C LEU A 120 7.69 -12.14 -10.55
N PHE A 121 7.80 -11.20 -9.61
CA PHE A 121 8.81 -10.14 -9.63
C PHE A 121 9.90 -10.29 -8.57
N GLN A 122 9.62 -10.84 -7.40
CA GLN A 122 10.63 -10.98 -6.36
C GLN A 122 11.69 -12.01 -6.76
N ARG A 123 12.96 -11.68 -6.55
CA ARG A 123 14.12 -12.57 -6.80
C ARG A 123 14.89 -12.87 -5.52
N TYR A 124 14.87 -11.94 -4.59
CA TYR A 124 15.57 -11.96 -3.32
C TYR A 124 14.66 -11.45 -2.21
N ASP A 125 14.98 -11.77 -0.96
CA ASP A 125 14.27 -11.22 0.20
C ASP A 125 14.43 -9.69 0.32
N ASP A 126 15.58 -9.18 -0.12
CA ASP A 126 15.82 -7.74 -0.25
C ASP A 126 15.08 -7.19 -1.48
N HIS A 127 14.13 -6.27 -1.25
CA HIS A 127 13.32 -5.66 -2.29
C HIS A 127 14.15 -4.80 -3.26
N VAL A 128 15.20 -4.14 -2.79
CA VAL A 128 16.08 -3.33 -3.65
C VAL A 128 16.92 -4.23 -4.53
N GLU A 129 17.51 -5.28 -3.97
CA GLU A 129 18.29 -6.25 -4.78
C GLU A 129 17.39 -6.95 -5.81
N SER A 130 16.14 -7.28 -5.45
CA SER A 130 15.13 -7.79 -6.40
C SER A 130 14.87 -6.80 -7.53
N ALA A 131 14.66 -5.52 -7.20
CA ALA A 131 14.42 -4.47 -8.18
C ALA A 131 15.63 -4.25 -9.11
N ARG A 132 16.86 -4.23 -8.58
CA ARG A 132 18.09 -4.17 -9.40
C ARG A 132 18.16 -5.34 -10.38
N LYS A 133 17.92 -6.55 -9.89
CA LYS A 133 17.97 -7.77 -10.71
C LYS A 133 16.95 -7.72 -11.84
N LEU A 134 15.71 -7.34 -11.53
CA LEU A 134 14.66 -7.16 -12.53
C LEU A 134 15.03 -6.09 -13.57
N LEU A 135 15.49 -4.92 -13.15
CA LEU A 135 15.87 -3.86 -14.10
C LEU A 135 16.96 -4.35 -15.06
N ASN A 136 17.94 -5.11 -14.56
CA ASN A 136 18.96 -5.71 -15.40
C ASN A 136 18.40 -6.80 -16.35
N GLU A 137 17.41 -7.60 -15.91
CA GLU A 137 16.73 -8.59 -16.76
C GLU A 137 15.96 -7.92 -17.92
N TYR A 138 15.42 -6.72 -17.70
CA TYR A 138 14.61 -5.98 -18.65
C TYR A 138 15.35 -4.84 -19.37
N ASP A 139 16.69 -4.75 -19.22
CA ASP A 139 17.51 -3.71 -19.83
C ASP A 139 17.37 -3.69 -21.36
N SER A 140 17.35 -4.87 -21.97
CA SER A 140 17.11 -5.05 -23.42
C SER A 140 15.72 -4.61 -23.88
N HIS A 141 14.77 -4.42 -22.96
CA HIS A 141 13.41 -3.96 -23.23
C HIS A 141 13.24 -2.46 -22.96
N GLY A 142 14.34 -1.72 -22.77
CA GLY A 142 14.34 -0.27 -22.59
C GLY A 142 14.09 0.18 -21.14
N PHE A 143 14.25 -0.71 -20.17
CA PHE A 143 14.21 -0.40 -18.74
C PHE A 143 15.63 -0.24 -18.22
N HIS A 144 16.05 0.99 -17.91
CA HIS A 144 17.45 1.23 -17.52
C HIS A 144 17.55 1.75 -16.10
N LEU A 145 18.46 1.16 -15.32
CA LEU A 145 18.89 1.70 -14.04
C LEU A 145 19.66 3.00 -14.27
N CYS A 146 19.18 4.09 -13.69
CA CYS A 146 19.73 5.44 -13.86
C CYS A 146 20.59 5.88 -12.67
N LEU A 147 20.29 5.38 -11.47
CA LEU A 147 21.01 5.71 -10.23
C LEU A 147 20.97 4.51 -9.30
N ASP A 148 22.08 4.27 -8.60
CA ASP A 148 22.21 3.25 -7.58
C ASP A 148 23.11 3.77 -6.46
N ILE A 149 22.50 4.10 -5.32
CA ILE A 149 23.19 4.59 -4.13
C ILE A 149 22.95 3.58 -3.01
N LYS A 150 24.04 3.13 -2.40
CA LYS A 150 24.03 2.30 -1.20
C LYS A 150 25.10 2.81 -0.25
N ASP A 151 24.69 3.45 0.83
CA ASP A 151 25.56 3.86 1.94
C ASP A 151 25.04 3.33 3.27
N SER A 152 25.64 3.75 4.38
CA SER A 152 25.29 3.27 5.73
C SER A 152 23.89 3.68 6.20
N GLU A 153 23.28 4.71 5.61
CA GLU A 153 22.01 5.28 6.05
C GLU A 153 20.90 5.13 5.00
N THR A 154 21.26 5.08 3.72
CA THR A 154 20.33 5.15 2.61
C THR A 154 20.67 4.13 1.54
N THR A 155 19.63 3.45 1.05
CA THR A 155 19.68 2.71 -0.21
C THR A 155 18.61 3.28 -1.15
N ALA A 156 19.02 3.73 -2.32
CA ALA A 156 18.13 4.33 -3.31
C ALA A 156 18.54 3.90 -4.72
N ILE A 157 17.54 3.48 -5.51
CA ILE A 157 17.70 3.23 -6.93
C ILE A 157 16.75 4.13 -7.72
N SER A 158 17.17 4.57 -8.90
CA SER A 158 16.29 5.23 -9.87
C SER A 158 16.39 4.54 -11.21
N PHE A 159 15.31 4.53 -11.97
CA PHE A 159 15.26 3.85 -13.26
C PHE A 159 14.38 4.61 -14.25
N THR A 160 14.53 4.27 -15.52
CA THR A 160 13.66 4.75 -16.59
C THR A 160 12.94 3.56 -17.23
N THR A 161 11.85 3.87 -17.91
CA THR A 161 11.03 2.89 -18.64
C THR A 161 10.83 3.40 -20.07
N PRO A 162 10.47 2.53 -21.03
CA PRO A 162 10.18 2.96 -22.41
C PRO A 162 9.16 4.10 -22.45
N LEU A 163 8.09 3.99 -21.65
CA LEU A 163 7.06 5.02 -21.51
C LEU A 163 7.64 6.36 -21.02
N LEU A 164 8.50 6.34 -20.00
CA LEU A 164 9.12 7.58 -19.50
C LEU A 164 10.05 8.21 -20.54
N ASN A 165 10.75 7.40 -21.35
CA ASN A 165 11.58 7.88 -22.44
C ASN A 165 10.72 8.51 -23.56
N GLU A 166 9.58 7.90 -23.92
CA GLU A 166 8.62 8.48 -24.85
C GLU A 166 8.08 9.82 -24.34
N ILE A 167 7.66 9.90 -23.08
CA ILE A 167 7.13 11.13 -22.47
C ILE A 167 8.18 12.27 -22.48
N LYS A 168 9.46 11.95 -22.24
CA LYS A 168 10.56 12.92 -22.35
C LYS A 168 10.69 13.49 -23.76
N ASN A 169 10.50 12.65 -24.79
CA ASN A 169 10.56 13.09 -26.20
C ASN A 169 9.44 14.08 -26.56
N TYR A 170 8.32 14.06 -25.83
CA TYR A 170 7.24 15.06 -25.97
C TYR A 170 7.48 16.36 -25.17
N GLY A 171 8.65 16.54 -24.56
CA GLY A 171 8.98 17.73 -23.76
C GLY A 171 8.23 17.83 -22.44
N ILE A 172 7.59 16.75 -21.99
CA ILE A 172 6.81 16.70 -20.75
C ILE A 172 7.72 16.19 -19.62
N ASN A 173 8.30 17.11 -18.85
CA ASN A 173 9.02 16.76 -17.62
C ASN A 173 8.04 16.48 -16.47
N LYS A 174 7.29 15.39 -16.57
CA LYS A 174 6.50 14.90 -15.42
C LYS A 174 7.36 13.98 -14.58
N THR A 175 7.64 14.39 -13.35
CA THR A 175 7.98 13.45 -12.29
C THR A 175 6.71 12.65 -11.98
N ALA A 176 6.67 11.40 -12.43
CA ALA A 176 5.66 10.45 -11.96
C ALA A 176 5.96 10.18 -10.48
N ARG A 177 5.41 11.01 -9.57
CA ARG A 177 5.31 10.69 -8.15
C ARG A 177 4.27 9.57 -7.99
N GLY A 178 4.63 8.37 -8.40
CA GLY A 178 3.93 7.16 -8.01
C GLY A 178 4.48 6.72 -6.66
N ARG A 179 3.61 6.57 -5.65
CA ARG A 179 3.92 5.67 -4.54
C ARG A 179 3.93 4.27 -5.12
N TYR A 180 5.10 3.79 -5.51
CA TYR A 180 5.33 2.36 -5.65
C TYR A 180 5.61 1.86 -4.24
N GLU A 181 4.56 1.42 -3.55
CA GLU A 181 4.75 0.62 -2.35
C GLU A 181 5.35 -0.72 -2.84
N LEU A 182 6.67 -0.84 -2.72
CA LEU A 182 7.37 -2.10 -2.86
C LEU A 182 7.00 -2.92 -1.62
N TYR A 183 6.10 -3.88 -1.82
CA TYR A 183 5.68 -4.86 -0.81
C TYR A 183 6.57 -6.11 -0.84
#